data_AF-A0A158GH77-F1
#
_entry.id   AF-A0A158GH77-F1
#
_cell.length_a   1.000
_cell.length_b   1.000
_cell.length_c   1.000
_cell.angle_alpha   90.00
_cell.angle_beta   90.00
_cell.angle_gamma   90.00
#
_symmetry.space_group_name_H-M   'P 1'
#
loop_
_entity.id
_entity.type
_entity.pdbx_description
1 polymer ?
#
loop_
_entity_poly.entity_id
_entity_poly.type
_entity_poly.pdbx_seq_one_letter_code
_entity_poly.pdbx_strand_id
1 'polypeptide(L)' 'MDEKINNQILAGEITALAIDTTIFEKNSLAPESGLLARLEQFRESDFELVTANTVANEVKRHLAKNATDATTSDCCR' A
#
# COMPACT_ATOMS: atom_id res chain seq x y z
N MET A 1 -17.98 9.68 -4.80
CA MET A 1 -17.27 9.90 -3.52
C MET A 1 -18.25 10.59 -2.59
N ASP A 2 -18.32 10.21 -1.31
CA ASP A 2 -19.25 10.84 -0.38
C ASP A 2 -18.86 12.31 -0.17
N GLU A 3 -19.77 13.22 -0.46
CA GLU A 3 -19.54 14.68 -0.44
C GLU A 3 -19.17 15.16 0.96
N LYS A 4 -19.69 14.50 1.99
CA LYS A 4 -19.37 14.78 3.39
C LYS A 4 -17.90 14.49 3.68
N ILE A 5 -17.40 13.34 3.26
CA ILE A 5 -16.00 12.94 3.46
C ILE A 5 -15.06 13.93 2.77
N ASN A 6 -15.39 14.32 1.54
CA ASN A 6 -14.58 15.27 0.79
C ASN A 6 -14.49 16.63 1.51
N ASN A 7 -15.61 17.14 2.03
CA ASN A 7 -15.63 18.40 2.78
C ASN A 7 -14.82 18.31 4.08
N GLN A 8 -14.83 17.16 4.77
CA GLN A 8 -14.04 16.96 5.99
C GLN A 8 -12.53 16.84 5.73
N ILE A 9 -12.14 16.29 4.58
CA ILE A 9 -10.73 16.30 4.13
C ILE A 9 -10.29 17.74 3.85
N LEU A 10 -11.09 18.49 3.08
CA LEU A 10 -10.77 19.88 2.72
C LEU A 10 -10.74 20.82 3.95
N ALA A 11 -11.56 20.54 4.96
CA ALA A 11 -11.59 21.28 6.22
C ALA A 11 -10.44 20.91 7.17
N GLY A 12 -9.61 19.91 6.83
CA GLY A 12 -8.54 19.42 7.71
C GLY A 12 -9.04 18.67 8.96
N GLU A 13 -10.31 18.24 8.98
CA GLU A 13 -10.88 17.44 10.06
C GLU A 13 -10.44 15.97 9.98
N ILE A 14 -10.22 15.48 8.76
CA ILE A 14 -9.64 14.16 8.49
C ILE A 14 -8.21 14.36 8.01
N THR A 15 -7.25 14.09 8.90
CA THR A 15 -5.82 14.23 8.62
C THR A 15 -5.09 12.91 8.46
N ALA A 16 -5.73 11.79 8.80
CA ALA A 16 -5.13 10.47 8.77
C ALA A 16 -5.89 9.52 7.83
N LEU A 17 -5.14 8.86 6.95
CA LEU A 17 -5.64 7.78 6.11
C LEU A 17 -5.10 6.45 6.65
N ALA A 18 -5.98 5.56 7.11
CA ALA A 18 -5.61 4.20 7.48
C ALA A 18 -5.87 3.26 6.30
N ILE A 19 -4.85 2.45 5.94
CA ILE A 19 -4.95 1.47 4.85
C ILE A 19 -4.80 0.07 5.45
N ASP A 20 -5.81 -0.77 5.27
CA ASP A 20 -5.77 -2.18 5.67
C ASP A 20 -5.02 -3.02 4.61
N THR A 21 -4.10 -3.89 5.05
CA THR A 21 -3.34 -4.82 4.20
C THR A 21 -4.17 -5.73 3.31
N THR A 22 -5.41 -6.04 3.68
CA THR A 22 -6.29 -6.87 2.85
C THR A 22 -6.50 -6.28 1.45
N ILE A 23 -6.32 -4.97 1.29
CA ILE A 23 -6.37 -4.30 -0.01
C ILE A 23 -5.16 -4.65 -0.88
N PHE A 24 -3.99 -4.90 -0.30
CA PHE A 24 -2.78 -5.20 -1.08
C PHE A 24 -2.80 -6.64 -1.57
N GLU A 25 -3.26 -7.58 -0.74
CA GLU A 25 -3.46 -8.98 -1.15
C GLU A 25 -4.41 -9.08 -2.36
N LYS A 26 -5.52 -8.34 -2.33
CA LYS A 26 -6.48 -8.27 -3.45
C LYS A 26 -5.91 -7.64 -4.72
N ASN A 27 -4.87 -6.83 -4.60
CA ASN A 27 -4.19 -6.17 -5.72
C ASN A 27 -2.82 -6.82 -6.05
N SER A 28 -2.65 -8.10 -5.71
CA SER A 28 -1.48 -8.92 -6.04
C SER A 28 -0.14 -8.43 -5.49
N LEU A 29 -0.16 -7.53 -4.49
CA LEU A 29 1.05 -7.00 -3.84
C LEU A 29 2.13 -6.55 -4.82
N ALA A 30 1.71 -6.02 -5.98
CA ALA A 30 2.64 -5.58 -7.00
C ALA A 30 3.31 -4.27 -6.51
N PRO A 31 4.64 -4.25 -6.32
CA PRO A 31 5.34 -3.06 -5.83
C PRO A 31 5.42 -1.97 -6.91
N GLU A 32 5.53 -2.37 -8.19
CA GLU A 32 5.67 -1.46 -9.33
C GLU A 32 4.35 -1.17 -10.06
N SER A 33 3.26 -1.83 -9.66
CA SER A 33 1.93 -1.59 -10.23
C SER A 33 0.84 -1.81 -9.17
N GLY A 34 -0.23 -1.01 -9.18
CA GLY A 34 -1.33 -1.15 -8.22
C GLY A 34 -1.25 -0.17 -7.04
N LEU A 35 -1.84 -0.55 -5.89
CA LEU A 35 -2.12 0.40 -4.81
C LEU A 35 -0.86 0.90 -4.10
N LEU A 36 0.19 0.06 -3.97
CA LEU A 36 1.45 0.47 -3.36
C LEU A 36 2.12 1.60 -4.16
N ALA A 37 2.17 1.48 -5.49
CA ALA A 37 2.71 2.51 -6.37
C ALA A 37 1.90 3.82 -6.29
N ARG A 38 0.57 3.75 -6.11
CA ARG A 38 -0.26 4.94 -5.92
C ARG A 38 0.01 5.68 -4.62
N LEU A 39 0.62 5.04 -3.62
CA LEU A 39 1.02 5.75 -2.39
C LEU A 39 2.15 6.74 -2.63
N GLU A 40 2.93 6.59 -3.70
CA GLU A 40 3.97 7.54 -4.07
C GLU A 40 3.42 8.96 -4.29
N GLN A 41 2.17 9.09 -4.75
CA GLN A 41 1.54 10.41 -4.96
C GLN A 41 1.43 11.24 -3.68
N PHE A 42 1.47 10.58 -2.51
CA PHE A 42 1.41 11.25 -1.21
C PHE A 42 2.79 11.61 -0.66
N ARG A 43 3.89 11.23 -1.34
CA ARG A 43 5.26 11.46 -0.86
C ARG A 43 5.60 12.94 -0.64
N GLU A 44 5.02 13.82 -1.45
CA GLU A 44 5.23 15.28 -1.37
C GLU A 44 4.02 16.01 -0.76
N SER A 45 3.09 15.27 -0.15
CA SER A 45 1.91 15.84 0.49
C SER A 45 2.09 15.97 2.01
N ASP A 46 1.25 16.79 2.64
CA ASP A 46 1.20 16.94 4.10
C ASP A 46 0.54 15.75 4.82
N PHE A 47 0.24 14.66 4.10
CA PHE A 47 -0.35 13.45 4.67
C PHE A 47 0.72 12.53 5.25
N GLU A 48 0.56 12.15 6.52
CA GLU A 48 1.36 11.11 7.15
C GLU A 48 0.73 9.74 6.92
N LEU A 49 1.42 8.87 6.18
CA LEU A 49 1.00 7.48 6.04
C LEU A 49 1.44 6.67 7.26
N VAL A 50 0.47 6.34 8.12
CA VAL A 50 0.70 5.45 9.27
C VAL A 50 0.22 4.05 8.93
N THR A 51 1.10 3.07 9.12
CA THR A 51 0.79 1.65 8.93
C THR A 51 1.11 0.86 10.20
N ALA A 52 0.28 -0.13 10.53
CA ALA A 52 0.56 -0.98 11.68
C ALA A 52 1.79 -1.86 11.41
N ASN A 53 2.60 -2.12 12.44
CA ASN A 53 3.81 -2.96 12.29
C ASN A 53 3.50 -4.35 11.71
N THR A 54 2.37 -4.94 12.09
CA THR A 54 1.91 -6.23 11.55
C THR A 54 1.69 -6.17 10.04
N VAL A 55 1.10 -5.07 9.56
CA VAL A 55 0.80 -4.80 8.15
C VAL A 55 2.10 -4.63 7.36
N ALA A 56 3.03 -3.82 7.89
CA ALA A 56 4.35 -3.63 7.28
C ALA A 56 5.16 -4.95 7.19
N ASN A 57 5.07 -5.81 8.21
CA ASN A 57 5.75 -7.10 8.23
C ASN A 57 5.17 -8.08 7.20
N GLU A 58 3.85 -8.09 7.04
CA GLU A 58 3.20 -8.96 6.05
C GLU A 58 3.55 -8.55 4.61
N VAL A 59 3.53 -7.25 4.32
CA VAL A 59 3.96 -6.73 3.01
C VAL A 59 5.40 -7.13 2.71
N LYS A 60 6.32 -6.96 3.68
CA LYS A 60 7.74 -7.38 3.53
C LYS A 60 7.87 -8.87 3.27
N ARG A 61 7.15 -9.71 4.02
CA ARG A 61 7.17 -11.17 3.86
C ARG A 61 6.69 -11.57 2.47
N HIS A 62 5.60 -10.98 1.99
CA HIS A 62 5.07 -11.26 0.67
C HIS A 62 6.00 -10.84 -0.46
N LEU A 63 6.62 -9.65 -0.36
CA LEU A 63 7.62 -9.19 -1.32
C LEU A 63 8.83 -10.13 -1.37
N ALA A 64 9.33 -10.56 -0.20
CA ALA A 64 10.44 -11.52 -0.11
C ALA A 64 10.08 -12.86 -0.77
N LYS A 65 8.86 -13.36 -0.54
CA LYS A 65 8.36 -14.60 -1.15
C LYS A 65 8.28 -14.49 -2.67
N ASN A 66 7.72 -13.40 -3.19
CA ASN A 66 7.63 -13.16 -4.63
C ASN A 66 9.03 -13.09 -5.29
N ALA A 67 9.98 -12.45 -4.62
CA ALA A 67 11.37 -12.38 -5.10
C ALA A 67 12.01 -13.78 -5.16
N THR A 68 11.85 -14.60 -4.11
CA THR A 68 12.36 -15.98 -4.13
C THR A 68 11.69 -16.84 -5.20
N ASP A 69 10.38 -16.76 -5.36
CA ASP A 69 9.63 -17.54 -6.34
C ASP A 69 10.07 -17.18 -7.77
N ALA A 70 10.32 -15.89 -8.06
CA ALA A 70 10.87 -15.42 -9.33
C ALA A 70 12.24 -16.06 -9.63
N THR A 71 13.21 -15.97 -8.71
CA THR A 71 14.54 -16.58 -8.89
C THR A 71 14.52 -18.11 -8.99
N THR A 72 13.55 -18.77 -8.35
CA THR A 72 13.48 -20.25 -8.39
C THR A 72 12.94 -20.74 -9.74
N SER A 73 12.07 -19.97 -10.39
CA SER A 73 11.53 -20.29 -11.72
C SER A 73 12.54 -20.14 -12.86
N ASP A 74 13.56 -19.26 -12.70
CA ASP A 74 14.62 -19.07 -13.70
C ASP A 74 15.67 -20.18 -13.69
N CYS A 75 15.79 -20.95 -12.61
CA CYS A 75 16.79 -22.02 -12.49
C CYS A 75 16.42 -23.30 -13.27
N CYS A 76 15.16 -23.46 -13.71
CA CYS A 76 14.68 -24.64 -14.45
C CYS A 76 14.44 -24.37 -15.95
N ARG A 77 14.98 -23.28 -16.51
CA ARG A 77 14.81 -22.93 -17.93
C ARG A 77 16.08 -23.13 -18.74
#